data_AF-A0A2V9E2N6-F1
#
_entry.id   AF-A0A2V9E2N6-F1
#
_cell.length_a   1.000
_cell.length_b   1.000
_cell.length_c   1.000
_cell.angle_alpha   90.00
_cell.angle_beta   90.00
_cell.angle_gamma   90.00
#
_symmetry.space_group_name_H-M   'P 1'
#
loop_
_entity.id
_entity.type
_entity.pdbx_description
1 polymer ?
#
loop_
_entity_poly.entity_id
_entity_poly.type
_entity_poly.pdbx_seq_one_letter_code
_entity_poly.pdbx_strand_id
1 'polypeptide(L)' 'MRELNQRKAIRPLTGLGCSPVMVNGNKPTFLKWIGSALKQGVIQIPDGDGSITWKLPAHFLEQSWRESL' A
#
# COMPACT_ATOMS: atom_id res chain seq x y z
N MET A 1 1.83 -13.72 -2.20
CA MET A 1 2.48 -13.72 -3.53
C MET A 1 2.08 -14.90 -4.42
N ARG A 2 2.10 -16.14 -3.93
CA ARG A 2 1.75 -17.34 -4.73
C ARG A 2 0.41 -17.25 -5.47
N GLU A 3 -0.65 -16.82 -4.78
CA GLU A 3 -1.99 -16.73 -5.40
C GLU A 3 -2.09 -15.66 -6.49
N LEU A 4 -1.38 -14.54 -6.33
CA LEU A 4 -1.33 -13.45 -7.31
C LEU A 4 -0.52 -13.86 -8.56
N ASN A 5 0.60 -14.55 -8.35
CA ASN A 5 1.42 -15.09 -9.43
C ASN A 5 0.68 -16.17 -10.23
N GLN A 6 -0.02 -17.09 -9.55
CA GLN A 6 -0.81 -18.16 -10.19
C GLN A 6 -1.92 -17.60 -11.07
N ARG A 7 -2.52 -16.46 -10.69
CA ARG A 7 -3.61 -15.82 -11.43
C ARG A 7 -3.12 -14.79 -12.46
N LYS A 8 -1.80 -14.66 -12.66
CA LYS A 8 -1.17 -13.59 -13.49
C LYS A 8 -1.70 -12.20 -13.15
N ALA A 9 -2.02 -11.97 -11.87
CA ALA A 9 -2.59 -10.72 -11.40
C ALA A 9 -1.53 -9.61 -11.31
N ILE A 10 -0.24 -9.96 -11.22
CA ILE A 10 0.86 -8.99 -11.08
C ILE A 10 1.44 -8.65 -12.46
N ARG A 11 1.48 -7.37 -12.80
CA ARG A 11 2.15 -6.84 -13.99
C ARG A 11 3.19 -5.79 -13.58
N PRO A 12 4.46 -5.89 -14.01
CA PRO A 12 5.44 -4.84 -13.76
C PRO A 12 5.04 -3.54 -14.47
N LEU A 13 5.35 -2.41 -13.85
CA LEU A 13 5.19 -1.08 -14.43
C LEU A 13 6.55 -0.38 -14.51
N THR A 14 6.69 0.56 -15.45
CA THR A 14 7.86 1.43 -15.53
C THR A 14 7.81 2.45 -14.39
N GLY A 15 8.83 2.47 -13.55
CA GLY A 15 8.99 3.46 -12.48
C GLY A 15 10.28 4.25 -12.64
N LEU A 16 10.25 5.53 -12.28
CA LEU A 16 11.46 6.35 -12.15
C LEU A 16 12.04 6.12 -10.75
N GLY A 17 13.20 5.46 -10.66
CA GLY A 17 13.87 5.18 -9.38
C GLY A 17 13.22 4.09 -8.52
N CYS A 18 12.28 3.31 -9.06
CA CYS A 18 11.63 2.20 -8.36
C CYS A 18 11.15 1.10 -9.33
N SER A 19 10.71 -0.05 -8.79
CA SER A 19 10.16 -1.17 -9.57
C SER A 19 8.70 -1.45 -9.19
N PRO A 20 7.76 -0.59 -9.61
CA PRO A 20 6.36 -0.72 -9.24
C PRO A 20 5.70 -1.91 -9.93
N VAL A 21 4.66 -2.45 -9.30
CA VAL A 21 3.82 -3.51 -9.87
C VAL A 21 2.34 -3.13 -9.78
N MET A 22 1.59 -3.43 -10.84
CA MET A 22 0.13 -3.36 -10.86
C MET A 22 -0.43 -4.72 -10.45
N VAL A 23 -1.44 -4.72 -9.58
CA VAL A 23 -2.20 -5.93 -9.24
C VAL A 23 -3.60 -5.81 -9.83
N ASN A 24 -3.90 -6.62 -10.85
CA ASN A 24 -5.20 -6.65 -11.52
C ASN A 24 -6.23 -7.42 -10.69
N GLY A 25 -7.43 -6.84 -10.55
CA GLY A 25 -8.53 -7.44 -9.82
C GLY A 25 -9.69 -6.48 -9.64
N ASN A 26 -10.80 -7.00 -9.09
CA ASN A 26 -11.93 -6.19 -8.67
C ASN A 26 -12.01 -6.15 -7.14
N LYS A 27 -12.84 -5.25 -6.59
CA LYS A 27 -13.01 -5.07 -5.15
C LYS A 27 -13.25 -6.41 -4.40
N PRO A 28 -14.19 -7.29 -4.81
CA PRO A 28 -14.38 -8.58 -4.15
C PRO A 28 -13.12 -9.45 -4.12
N THR A 29 -12.38 -9.48 -5.22
CA THR A 29 -11.15 -10.28 -5.34
C THR A 29 -10.06 -9.76 -4.40
N PHE A 30 -9.86 -8.43 -4.35
CA PHE A 30 -8.90 -7.82 -3.44
C PHE A 30 -9.23 -8.10 -1.98
N LEU A 31 -10.49 -7.90 -1.59
CA LEU A 31 -10.93 -8.16 -0.21
C LEU A 31 -10.76 -9.64 0.18
N LYS A 32 -10.99 -10.57 -0.75
CA LYS A 32 -10.74 -11.99 -0.51
C LYS A 32 -9.27 -12.27 -0.22
N TRP A 33 -8.36 -11.76 -1.05
CA TRP A 33 -6.91 -11.98 -0.85
C TRP A 33 -6.39 -11.34 0.43
N ILE A 34 -6.80 -10.10 0.71
CA ILE A 34 -6.43 -9.39 1.95
C ILE A 34 -6.95 -10.17 3.17
N GLY A 35 -8.22 -10.58 3.14
CA GLY A 35 -8.82 -11.36 4.23
C GLY A 35 -8.12 -12.70 4.46
N SER A 36 -7.74 -13.41 3.39
CA SER A 36 -6.94 -14.64 3.50
C SER A 36 -5.57 -14.40 4.13
N ALA A 37 -4.87 -13.34 3.74
CA ALA A 37 -3.55 -13.01 4.28
C ALA A 37 -3.61 -12.60 5.76
N LEU A 38 -4.66 -11.89 6.17
CA LEU A 38 -4.92 -11.56 7.59
C LEU A 38 -5.16 -12.84 8.41
N LYS A 39 -6.04 -13.74 7.95
CA LYS A 39 -6.33 -15.01 8.64
C LYS A 39 -5.11 -15.91 8.78
N GLN A 40 -4.19 -15.85 7.81
CA GLN A 40 -2.94 -16.61 7.83
C GLN A 40 -1.82 -15.93 8.64
N GLY A 41 -2.04 -14.72 9.17
CA GLY A 41 -1.03 -13.96 9.89
C GLY A 41 0.10 -13.42 9.02
N VAL A 42 -0.06 -13.42 7.68
CA VAL A 42 0.90 -12.87 6.73
C VAL A 42 0.86 -11.34 6.74
N ILE A 43 -0.33 -10.78 6.89
CA ILE A 43 -0.53 -9.36 7.22
C ILE A 43 -0.83 -9.31 8.71
N GLN A 44 0.01 -8.60 9.46
CA GLN A 44 -0.18 -8.38 10.89
C GLN A 44 -0.73 -6.97 11.09
N ILE A 45 -1.79 -6.86 11.90
CA ILE A 45 -2.28 -5.58 12.39
C ILE A 45 -1.57 -5.35 13.72
N PRO A 46 -0.83 -4.23 13.89
CA PRO A 46 -0.19 -3.94 15.16
C PRO A 46 -1.23 -3.74 16.27
N ASP A 47 -0.87 -4.12 17.50
CA ASP A 47 -1.78 -4.06 18.67
C ASP A 47 -2.18 -2.63 19.09
N GLY A 48 -1.56 -1.60 18.50
CA GLY A 48 -1.89 -0.21 18.75
C GLY A 48 -1.42 0.73 17.65
N ASP A 49 -1.98 1.93 17.68
CA ASP A 49 -1.70 3.01 16.74
C ASP A 49 -0.36 3.65 17.12
N GLY A 50 0.75 3.05 16.70
CA GLY A 50 2.04 3.74 16.75
C GLY A 50 1.93 5.04 15.92
N SER A 51 2.40 6.17 16.46
CA SER A 51 2.44 7.43 15.71
C SER A 51 3.22 7.23 14.41
N ILE A 52 2.54 7.33 13.26
CA ILE A 52 3.18 7.23 11.96
C ILE A 52 3.90 8.57 11.71
N THR A 53 5.21 8.59 11.95
CA THR A 53 6.04 9.74 11.55
C THR A 53 6.32 9.63 10.05
N TRP A 54 5.52 10.33 9.25
CA TRP A 54 5.79 10.48 7.82
C TRP A 54 7.03 11.35 7.64
N LYS A 55 8.09 10.79 7.05
CA LYS A 55 9.27 11.57 6.63
C LYS A 55 8.92 12.35 5.37
N LEU A 56 8.15 13.41 5.53
CA LEU A 56 7.84 14.34 4.45
C LEU A 56 9.02 15.30 4.26
N PRO A 57 9.40 15.62 3.01
CA PRO A 57 10.33 16.71 2.77
C PRO A 57 9.77 18.02 3.34
N ALA A 58 10.63 18.85 3.94
CA ALA A 58 10.22 20.07 4.66
C ALA A 58 9.33 21.01 3.81
N HIS A 59 9.55 21.08 2.50
CA HIS A 59 8.77 21.92 1.59
C HIS A 59 7.31 21.49 1.45
N PHE A 60 6.95 20.24 1.73
CA PHE A 60 5.54 19.80 1.77
C PHE A 60 4.79 20.32 3.01
N LEU A 61 5.51 20.60 4.10
CA LEU A 61 4.93 21.09 5.35
C LEU A 61 4.73 22.60 5.33
N GLU A 62 5.47 23.36 4.51
CA GLU A 62 5.32 24.81 4.41
C GLU A 62 4.03 25.27 3.71
N GLN A 63 3.43 24.43 2.87
CA GLN A 63 2.18 24.77 2.17
C GLN A 63 0.95 24.72 3.08
N SER A 64 0.89 23.80 4.05
CA SER A 64 -0.29 23.66 4.92
C SER A 64 -0.50 24.85 5.87
N TRP A 65 0.55 25.61 6.18
CA TRP A 65 0.46 26.76 7.09
C TRP A 65 0.04 28.07 6.40
N ARG A 66 0.16 28.16 5.07
CA ARG A 66 -0.19 29.40 4.33
C ARG A 66 -1.66 29.48 3.94
N GLU A 67 -2.39 28.36 3.99
CA GLU A 67 -3.82 28.29 3.64
C GLU A 67 -4.75 28.48 4.87
N SER A 68 -4.19 28.71 6.06
CA SER A 68 -4.95 28.93 7.31
C SER A 68 -4.96 30.39 7.79
N LEU A 69 -4.64 31.35 6.92
CA LEU A 69 -4.70 32.80 7.18
C LEU A 69 -5.78 33.48 6.33
#